data_AF-A0A3D5HYS2-F1
#
_entry.id   AF-A0A3D5HYS2-F1
#
_cell.length_a   1.000
_cell.length_b   1.000
_cell.length_c   1.000
_cell.angle_alpha   90.00
_cell.angle_beta   90.00
_cell.angle_gamma   90.00
#
_symmetry.space_group_name_H-M   'P 1'
#
loop_
_entity.id
_entity.type
_entity.pdbx_description
1 polymer ?
#
loop_
_entity_poly.entity_id
_entity_poly.type
_entity_poly.pdbx_seq_one_letter_code
_entity_poly.pdbx_strand_id
1 'polypeptide(L)'
;MAAVAAAGEPEPPTTRQLSCRFNGGGWRNTRVVDYGFAIEVAQPSGETATYHFAVDTAPPRGGKAVDNFGESWLIAKVPAPYSLDFSQGTGRQSIQCKS
;
A
#
# COMPACT_ATOMS: atom_id res chain seq x y z
N MET A 1 -18.66 -19.62 28.78
CA MET A 1 -18.67 -19.64 27.31
C MET A 1 -17.93 -18.41 26.82
N ALA A 2 -16.68 -18.57 26.38
CA ALA A 2 -15.96 -17.49 25.72
C ALA A 2 -16.34 -17.50 24.24
N ALA A 3 -16.97 -16.42 23.78
CA ALA A 3 -17.20 -16.21 22.36
C ALA A 3 -15.83 -16.00 21.70
N VAL A 4 -15.34 -17.02 21.02
CA VAL A 4 -14.22 -16.88 20.10
C VAL A 4 -14.76 -16.01 18.97
N ALA A 5 -14.35 -14.75 18.95
CA ALA A 5 -14.61 -13.88 17.81
C ALA A 5 -14.10 -14.62 16.58
N ALA A 6 -15.01 -14.90 15.64
CA ALA A 6 -14.62 -15.42 14.34
C ALA A 6 -13.53 -14.49 13.81
N ALA A 7 -12.33 -15.04 13.58
CA ALA A 7 -11.34 -14.40 12.73
C ALA A 7 -12.05 -14.21 11.39
N GLY A 8 -12.60 -13.01 11.18
CA GLY A 8 -13.38 -12.70 9.99
C GLY A 8 -12.54 -13.03 8.77
N GLU A 9 -13.18 -13.63 7.76
CA GLU A 9 -12.55 -13.86 6.46
C GLU A 9 -11.79 -12.58 6.05
N PRO A 10 -10.53 -12.71 5.57
CA PRO A 10 -9.75 -11.55 5.16
C PRO A 10 -10.58 -10.76 4.15
N GLU A 11 -10.71 -9.44 4.39
CA GLU A 11 -11.49 -8.58 3.49
C GLU A 11 -11.02 -8.79 2.04
N PRO A 12 -11.95 -8.89 1.07
CA PRO A 12 -11.59 -9.14 -0.31
C PRO A 12 -10.70 -7.99 -0.82
N PRO A 13 -9.66 -8.30 -1.61
CA PRO A 13 -8.76 -7.28 -2.12
C PRO A 13 -9.50 -6.25 -2.96
N THR A 14 -9.30 -4.98 -2.65
CA THR A 14 -9.90 -3.88 -3.39
C THR A 14 -8.94 -3.45 -4.50
N THR A 15 -9.29 -3.76 -5.76
CA THR A 15 -8.54 -3.26 -6.92
C THR A 15 -9.00 -1.85 -7.27
N ARG A 16 -8.05 -0.93 -7.43
CA ARG A 16 -8.27 0.48 -7.79
C ARG A 16 -7.33 0.88 -8.91
N GLN A 17 -7.82 1.78 -9.74
CA GLN A 17 -7.04 2.41 -10.80
C GLN A 17 -6.75 3.84 -10.35
N LEU A 18 -5.51 4.12 -9.95
CA LEU A 18 -5.11 5.40 -9.34
C LEU A 18 -4.12 6.14 -10.23
N SER A 19 -4.12 7.46 -10.11
CA SER A 19 -3.03 8.27 -10.64
C SER A 19 -1.86 8.17 -9.67
N CYS A 20 -0.75 7.55 -10.08
CA CYS A 20 0.45 7.41 -9.26
C CYS A 20 1.64 8.19 -9.82
N ARG A 21 2.47 8.72 -8.93
CA ARG A 21 3.71 9.46 -9.20
C ARG A 21 4.85 8.77 -8.46
N PHE A 22 5.87 8.35 -9.20
CA PHE A 22 7.03 7.63 -8.67
C PHE A 22 8.25 8.56 -8.65
N ASN A 23 8.91 8.69 -7.51
CA ASN A 23 10.14 9.46 -7.30
C ASN A 23 10.05 10.91 -7.85
N GLY A 24 8.91 11.56 -7.66
CA GLY A 24 8.70 12.92 -8.17
C GLY A 24 8.54 13.02 -9.70
N GLY A 25 8.39 11.91 -10.42
CA GLY A 25 8.16 11.88 -11.87
C GLY A 25 6.78 12.39 -12.31
N GLY A 26 6.34 12.00 -13.51
CA GLY A 26 4.99 12.30 -14.01
C GLY A 26 3.91 11.42 -13.38
N TRP A 27 2.71 11.97 -13.24
CA TRP A 27 1.50 11.20 -12.89
C TRP A 27 1.14 10.25 -14.01
N ARG A 28 0.87 9.00 -13.67
CA ARG A 28 0.46 7.96 -14.63
C ARG A 28 -0.65 7.10 -14.04
N ASN A 29 -1.43 6.51 -14.93
CA ASN A 29 -2.48 5.61 -14.51
C ASN A 29 -1.87 4.27 -14.08
N THR A 30 -2.10 3.85 -12.83
CA THR A 30 -1.46 2.70 -12.20
C THR A 30 -2.50 1.84 -11.51
N ARG A 31 -2.41 0.52 -11.73
CA ARG A 31 -3.20 -0.47 -10.98
C ARG A 31 -2.63 -0.61 -9.57
N VAL A 32 -3.51 -0.47 -8.59
CA VAL A 32 -3.22 -0.69 -7.17
C VAL A 32 -4.21 -1.70 -6.61
N VAL A 33 -3.72 -2.68 -5.86
CA VAL A 33 -4.57 -3.66 -5.15
C VAL A 33 -4.31 -3.54 -3.67
N ASP A 34 -5.37 -3.29 -2.90
CA ASP A 34 -5.31 -3.14 -1.45
C ASP A 34 -5.92 -4.37 -0.79
N TYR A 35 -5.08 -5.18 -0.16
CA TYR A 35 -5.45 -6.40 0.57
C TYR A 35 -5.74 -6.12 2.06
N GLY A 36 -5.69 -4.85 2.49
CA GLY A 36 -5.74 -4.47 3.91
C GLY A 36 -4.41 -4.69 4.63
N PHE A 37 -3.86 -5.90 4.58
CA PHE A 37 -2.55 -6.25 5.18
C PHE A 37 -1.35 -6.05 4.24
N ALA A 38 -1.61 -5.87 2.94
CA ALA A 38 -0.59 -5.58 1.94
C ALA A 38 -1.17 -4.68 0.83
N ILE A 39 -0.29 -3.98 0.12
CA ILE A 39 -0.66 -3.21 -1.08
C ILE A 39 0.23 -3.63 -2.24
N GLU A 40 -0.39 -3.94 -3.37
CA GLU A 40 0.32 -4.15 -4.64
C GLU A 40 0.23 -2.89 -5.50
N VAL A 41 1.35 -2.52 -6.11
CA VAL A 41 1.44 -1.37 -7.03
C VAL A 41 2.18 -1.80 -8.29
N ALA A 42 1.54 -1.60 -9.45
CA ALA A 42 2.22 -1.77 -10.74
C ALA A 42 3.29 -0.67 -10.92
N GLN A 43 4.54 -1.09 -11.10
CA GLN A 43 5.69 -0.23 -11.24
C GLN A 43 5.91 0.24 -12.69
N PRO A 44 6.57 1.39 -12.90
CA PRO A 44 6.95 1.87 -14.23
C PRO A 44 7.81 0.89 -15.05
N SER A 45 8.57 0.01 -14.40
CA SER A 45 9.41 -1.01 -15.06
C SER A 45 8.59 -2.14 -15.69
N GLY A 46 7.29 -2.23 -15.40
CA GLY A 46 6.42 -3.33 -15.81
C GLY A 46 6.26 -4.42 -14.74
N GLU A 47 7.06 -4.37 -13.68
CA GLU A 47 6.95 -5.28 -12.54
C GLU A 47 5.86 -4.82 -11.56
N THR A 48 5.44 -5.70 -10.64
CA THR A 48 4.55 -5.33 -9.53
C THR A 48 5.34 -5.38 -8.24
N ALA A 49 5.28 -4.31 -7.45
CA ALA A 49 5.82 -4.33 -6.09
C ALA A 49 4.70 -4.61 -5.10
N THR A 50 4.97 -5.48 -4.14
CA THR A 50 4.02 -5.83 -3.06
C THR A 50 4.58 -5.37 -1.74
N TYR A 51 3.88 -4.46 -1.08
CA TYR A 51 4.23 -3.88 0.20
C TYR A 51 3.45 -4.57 1.32
N HIS A 52 4.12 -5.38 2.12
CA HIS A 52 3.53 -6.10 3.25
C HIS A 52 3.64 -5.25 4.50
N PHE A 53 2.51 -4.87 5.11
CA PHE A 53 2.56 -4.13 6.35
C PHE A 53 3.05 -5.01 7.51
N ALA A 54 3.82 -4.42 8.43
CA ALA A 54 4.12 -5.07 9.69
C ALA A 54 2.81 -5.25 10.48
N VAL A 55 2.66 -6.44 11.09
CA VAL A 55 1.43 -6.90 11.76
C VAL A 55 0.86 -5.88 12.74
N ASP A 56 1.73 -5.14 13.43
CA ASP A 56 1.34 -4.18 14.48
C ASP A 56 1.03 -2.77 13.95
N THR A 57 1.23 -2.53 12.65
CA THR A 57 1.15 -1.18 12.04
C THR A 57 0.18 -1.10 10.86
N ALA A 58 -0.43 -2.21 10.46
CA ALA A 58 -1.33 -2.30 9.32
C ALA A 58 -2.78 -1.89 9.71
N PRO A 59 -3.42 -1.04 8.88
CA PRO A 59 -4.70 -0.30 9.07
C PRO A 59 -5.19 0.23 10.45
N PRO A 60 -6.06 1.28 10.45
CA PRO A 60 -6.73 1.86 9.29
C PRO A 60 -5.91 2.91 8.49
N ARG A 61 -4.85 3.49 9.07
CA ARG A 61 -4.16 4.67 8.49
C ARG A 61 -2.86 4.38 7.73
N GLY A 62 -2.49 3.11 7.63
CA GLY A 62 -1.17 2.68 7.12
C GLY A 62 -0.12 2.62 8.22
N GLY A 63 1.12 2.35 7.84
CA GLY A 63 2.20 2.02 8.77
C GLY A 63 3.49 1.62 8.08
N LYS A 64 4.33 0.86 8.79
CA LYS A 64 5.57 0.31 8.24
C LYS A 64 5.23 -0.87 7.35
N ALA A 65 5.84 -0.92 6.18
CA ALA A 65 5.74 -2.05 5.27
C ALA A 65 7.12 -2.46 4.77
N VAL A 66 7.24 -3.71 4.35
CA VAL A 66 8.41 -4.24 3.67
C VAL A 66 7.98 -4.69 2.29
N ASP A 67 8.68 -4.24 1.26
CA ASP A 67 8.40 -4.68 -0.10
C ASP A 67 8.97 -6.08 -0.40
N ASN A 68 8.63 -6.62 -1.56
CA ASN A 68 9.13 -7.91 -2.02
C ASN A 68 10.64 -7.93 -2.34
N PHE A 69 11.33 -6.80 -2.27
CA PHE A 69 12.79 -6.67 -2.40
C PHE A 69 13.49 -6.54 -1.05
N GLY A 70 12.74 -6.56 0.06
CA GLY A 70 13.26 -6.43 1.42
C GLY A 70 13.48 -4.99 1.87
N GLU A 71 13.05 -4.00 1.09
CA GLU A 71 13.19 -2.60 1.46
C GLU A 71 12.05 -2.14 2.38
N SER A 72 12.38 -1.27 3.34
CA SER A 72 11.41 -0.75 4.32
C SER A 72 10.77 0.55 3.85
N TRP A 73 9.45 0.60 3.94
CA TRP A 73 8.61 1.72 3.53
C TRP A 73 7.72 2.19 4.67
N LEU A 74 7.43 3.48 4.69
CA LEU A 74 6.34 4.07 5.45
C LEU A 74 5.23 4.42 4.46
N ILE A 75 4.05 3.86 4.69
CA ILE A 75 2.88 4.05 3.81
C ILE A 75 1.78 4.71 4.61
N ALA A 76 1.36 5.90 4.20
CA ALA A 76 0.19 6.58 4.73
C ALA A 76 -1.02 6.29 3.82
N LYS A 77 -2.17 5.95 4.42
CA LYS A 77 -3.43 5.67 3.74
C LYS A 77 -4.49 6.68 4.16
N VAL A 78 -5.06 7.38 3.17
CA VAL A 78 -6.20 8.28 3.36
C VAL A 78 -7.43 7.65 2.69
N PRO A 79 -8.54 7.42 3.41
CA PRO A 79 -9.69 6.71 2.84
C PRO A 79 -10.58 7.58 1.93
N ALA A 80 -10.61 8.90 2.15
CA ALA A 80 -11.47 9.82 1.40
C ALA A 80 -10.86 11.25 1.30
N PRO A 81 -10.55 11.74 0.09
CA PRO A 81 -10.39 10.97 -1.15
C PRO A 81 -9.32 9.90 -0.98
N TYR A 82 -9.42 8.80 -1.74
CA TYR A 82 -8.50 7.68 -1.54
C TYR A 82 -7.10 8.06 -2.03
N SER A 83 -6.13 8.10 -1.12
CA SER A 83 -4.73 8.33 -1.46
C SER A 83 -3.79 7.41 -0.67
N LEU A 84 -2.64 7.15 -1.27
CA LEU A 84 -1.55 6.39 -0.68
C LEU A 84 -0.25 7.15 -0.89
N ASP A 85 0.50 7.38 0.18
CA ASP A 85 1.82 8.00 0.12
C ASP A 85 2.84 7.04 0.71
N PHE A 86 3.72 6.55 -0.14
CA PHE A 86 4.82 5.65 0.17
C PHE A 86 6.09 6.46 0.25
N SER A 87 6.85 6.28 1.33
CA SER A 87 8.17 6.89 1.51
C SER A 87 9.14 5.86 2.03
N GLN A 88 10.26 5.71 1.34
CA GLN A 88 11.36 4.88 1.82
C GLN A 88 12.09 5.68 2.90
N GLY A 89 12.28 5.12 4.10
CA GLY A 89 12.76 5.88 5.27
C GLY A 89 14.12 6.58 5.10
N THR A 90 14.92 6.17 4.13
CA THR A 90 16.21 6.79 3.76
C THR A 90 16.08 7.88 2.68
N GLY A 91 14.85 8.23 2.27
CA GLY A 91 14.54 9.36 1.39
C GLY A 91 14.82 9.16 -0.10
N ARG A 92 15.29 7.99 -0.53
CA ARG A 92 15.68 7.75 -1.93
C ARG A 92 14.49 7.50 -2.86
N GLN A 93 13.40 6.97 -2.32
CA GLN A 93 12.24 6.61 -3.13
C GLN A 93 10.93 7.04 -2.47
N SER A 94 9.97 7.43 -3.32
CA SER A 94 8.62 7.78 -2.91
C SER A 94 7.61 7.44 -4.00
N ILE A 95 6.40 7.11 -3.58
CA ILE A 95 5.28 6.88 -4.49
C ILE A 95 4.09 7.61 -3.92
N GLN A 96 3.41 8.41 -4.73
CA GLN A 96 2.18 9.07 -4.35
C GLN A 96 1.09 8.59 -5.28
N CYS A 97 0.01 8.06 -4.75
CA CYS A 97 -1.14 7.60 -5.50
C CYS A 97 -2.40 8.30 -5.02
N LYS A 98 -3.26 8.72 -5.95
CA LYS A 98 -4.54 9.36 -5.65
C LYS A 98 -5.60 8.96 -6.67
N SER A 99 -6.84 8.86 -6.21
CA SER A 99 -8.04 8.73 -7.05
C SER A 99 -8.38 10.03 -7.75
#